data_AF-A0A3D8HM67-F1
#
_entry.id   AF-A0A3D8HM67-F1
#
_cell.length_a   1.000
_cell.length_b   1.000
_cell.length_c   1.000
_cell.angle_alpha   90.00
_cell.angle_beta   90.00
_cell.angle_gamma   90.00
#
_symmetry.space_group_name_H-M   'P 1'
#
loop_
_entity.id
_entity.type
_entity.pdbx_description
1 polymer ?
#
loop_
_entity_poly.entity_id
_entity_poly.type
_entity_poly.pdbx_seq_one_letter_code
_entity_poly.pdbx_strand_id
1 'polypeptide(L)'
;MKDKNYYLSLPYEIIVRPLSKSEGGGYLAKYKDFPYILGDGESEKEAIDDVKSAFEQALCVMLKKGDYIKEPDSSEAKVRINITLPKSLLEKIDKVAHNRSKFLSDCAAQFL
;
A
#
# COMPACT_ATOMS: atom_id res chain seq x y z
N MET A 1 -3.30 -4.04 21.39
CA MET A 1 -4.38 -4.24 20.40
C MET A 1 -4.08 -3.38 19.20
N LYS A 2 -4.45 -3.81 18.00
CA LYS A 2 -4.36 -2.97 16.80
C LYS A 2 -5.43 -1.89 16.91
N ASP A 3 -5.03 -0.64 16.75
CA ASP A 3 -5.92 0.52 16.88
C ASP A 3 -6.15 1.20 15.52
N LYS A 4 -6.94 2.26 15.51
CA LYS A 4 -7.25 3.01 14.27
C LYS A 4 -5.99 3.52 13.58
N ASN A 5 -5.05 4.06 14.35
CA ASN A 5 -3.82 4.66 13.82
C ASN A 5 -2.90 3.61 13.19
N TYR A 6 -2.85 2.41 13.76
CA TYR A 6 -2.15 1.27 13.17
C TYR A 6 -2.65 0.98 11.76
N TYR A 7 -3.96 0.79 11.56
CA TYR A 7 -4.49 0.50 10.23
C TYR A 7 -4.35 1.68 9.26
N LEU A 8 -4.55 2.92 9.72
CA LEU A 8 -4.34 4.11 8.86
C LEU A 8 -2.87 4.27 8.40
N SER A 9 -1.91 3.69 9.12
CA SER A 9 -0.49 3.72 8.73
C SER A 9 -0.07 2.65 7.73
N LEU A 10 -0.94 1.67 7.44
CA LEU A 10 -0.63 0.58 6.51
C LEU A 10 -0.74 1.07 5.06
N PRO A 11 0.06 0.50 4.13
CA PRO A 11 0.10 0.92 2.74
C PRO A 11 -1.06 0.32 1.93
N TYR A 12 -2.29 0.70 2.26
CA TYR A 12 -3.47 0.28 1.51
C TYR A 12 -3.50 0.92 0.11
N GLU A 13 -3.72 0.08 -0.90
CA GLU A 13 -3.85 0.52 -2.29
C GLU A 13 -5.23 1.14 -2.55
N ILE A 14 -5.25 2.34 -3.13
CA ILE A 14 -6.46 3.00 -3.63
C ILE A 14 -6.48 2.89 -5.15
N ILE A 15 -7.58 2.37 -5.69
CA ILE A 15 -7.85 2.30 -7.12
C ILE A 15 -8.78 3.45 -7.47
N VAL A 16 -8.32 4.33 -8.37
CA VAL A 16 -9.10 5.46 -8.89
C VAL A 16 -9.46 5.18 -10.34
N ARG A 17 -10.71 5.46 -10.72
CA ARG A 17 -11.16 5.41 -12.11
C ARG A 17 -12.04 6.63 -12.45
N PRO A 18 -11.98 7.15 -13.67
CA PRO A 18 -12.98 8.10 -14.14
C PRO A 18 -14.34 7.41 -14.27
N LEU A 19 -15.40 8.16 -14.00
CA LEU A 19 -16.78 7.76 -14.21
C LEU A 19 -17.30 8.30 -15.54
N SER A 20 -18.10 7.49 -16.22
CA SER A 20 -18.80 7.94 -17.42
C SER A 20 -19.87 8.99 -17.06
N LYS A 21 -20.30 9.80 -18.04
CA LYS A 21 -21.40 10.77 -17.83
C LYS A 21 -22.71 10.10 -17.37
N SER A 22 -22.95 8.85 -17.77
CA SER A 22 -24.10 8.06 -17.32
C SER A 22 -24.00 7.60 -15.87
N GLU A 23 -22.79 7.54 -15.30
CA GLU A 23 -22.55 7.19 -13.89
C GLU A 23 -22.50 8.43 -12.97
N GLY A 24 -22.77 9.63 -13.51
CA GLY A 24 -22.69 10.90 -12.77
C GLY A 24 -21.49 11.77 -13.14
N GLY A 25 -20.51 11.23 -13.89
CA GLY A 25 -19.25 11.94 -14.17
C GLY A 25 -18.30 11.96 -12.97
N GLY A 26 -17.20 12.68 -13.09
CA GLY A 26 -16.17 12.74 -12.05
C GLY A 26 -15.31 11.48 -11.95
N TYR A 27 -14.89 11.16 -10.74
CA TYR A 27 -13.98 10.08 -10.39
C TYR A 27 -14.52 9.26 -9.22
N LEU A 28 -14.24 7.96 -9.26
CA LEU A 28 -14.52 7.03 -8.18
C LEU A 28 -13.19 6.45 -7.66
N ALA A 29 -12.99 6.53 -6.36
CA ALA A 29 -11.91 5.90 -5.63
C ALA A 29 -12.43 4.79 -4.73
N LYS A 30 -11.66 3.71 -4.58
CA LYS A 30 -11.96 2.61 -3.67
C LYS A 30 -10.69 1.95 -3.16
N TYR A 31 -10.74 1.35 -1.98
CA TYR A 31 -9.66 0.52 -1.51
C TYR A 31 -9.70 -0.87 -2.16
N LYS A 32 -8.55 -1.38 -2.60
CA LYS A 32 -8.42 -2.70 -3.23
C LYS A 32 -8.94 -3.82 -2.31
N ASP A 33 -8.57 -3.75 -1.03
CA ASP A 33 -8.95 -4.72 0.00
C ASP A 33 -10.36 -4.50 0.56
N PHE A 34 -10.92 -3.30 0.35
CA PHE A 34 -12.24 -2.91 0.83
C PHE A 34 -13.06 -2.29 -0.31
N PRO A 35 -13.51 -3.10 -1.29
CA PRO A 35 -14.19 -2.61 -2.48
C PRO A 35 -15.56 -1.97 -2.19
N TYR A 36 -16.08 -2.14 -0.97
CA TYR A 36 -17.31 -1.53 -0.47
C TYR A 36 -17.09 -0.15 0.17
N ILE A 37 -15.84 0.28 0.35
CA ILE A 37 -15.49 1.62 0.80
C ILE A 37 -15.18 2.43 -0.43
N LEU A 38 -16.09 3.34 -0.76
CA LEU A 38 -16.09 4.14 -1.96
C LEU A 38 -15.95 5.61 -1.56
N GLY A 39 -15.27 6.37 -2.39
CA GLY A 39 -15.34 7.83 -2.38
C GLY A 39 -15.42 8.37 -3.79
N ASP A 40 -16.13 9.46 -3.97
CA ASP A 40 -16.33 10.11 -5.25
C ASP A 40 -15.88 11.57 -5.22
N GLY A 41 -15.69 12.16 -6.39
CA GLY A 41 -15.29 13.56 -6.52
C GLY A 41 -15.22 14.01 -7.96
N GLU A 42 -15.20 15.33 -8.18
CA GLU A 42 -15.08 15.90 -9.53
C GLU A 42 -13.64 15.75 -10.06
N SER A 43 -12.68 15.52 -9.17
CA SER A 43 -11.28 15.24 -9.47
C SER A 43 -10.75 13.97 -8.79
N GLU A 44 -9.66 13.41 -9.33
CA GLU A 44 -8.96 12.26 -8.71
C GLU A 44 -8.61 12.54 -7.25
N LYS A 45 -8.14 13.76 -6.95
CA LYS A 45 -7.75 14.16 -5.59
C LYS A 45 -8.95 14.16 -4.65
N GLU A 46 -10.07 14.72 -5.07
CA GLU A 46 -11.29 14.74 -4.26
C GLU A 46 -11.78 13.33 -3.94
N ALA A 47 -11.83 12.45 -4.95
CA ALA A 47 -12.23 11.06 -4.74
C ALA A 47 -11.28 10.33 -3.77
N ILE A 48 -9.97 10.59 -3.86
CA ILE A 48 -8.96 10.02 -2.93
C ILE A 48 -9.15 10.55 -1.50
N ASP A 49 -9.40 11.85 -1.33
CA ASP A 49 -9.58 12.44 -0.01
C ASP A 49 -10.88 11.95 0.64
N ASP A 50 -11.94 11.79 -0.16
CA ASP A 50 -13.23 11.28 0.29
C ASP A 50 -13.16 9.81 0.72
N VAL A 51 -12.56 8.93 -0.11
CA VAL A 51 -12.44 7.50 0.24
C VAL A 51 -11.59 7.29 1.51
N LYS A 52 -10.57 8.13 1.74
CA LYS A 52 -9.76 8.11 2.97
C LYS A 52 -10.59 8.44 4.21
N SER A 53 -11.45 9.45 4.12
CA SER A 53 -12.39 9.82 5.19
C SER A 53 -13.39 8.69 5.46
N ALA A 54 -13.95 8.10 4.40
CA ALA A 54 -14.86 6.96 4.50
C ALA A 54 -14.18 5.75 5.17
N PHE A 55 -12.91 5.48 4.85
CA PHE A 55 -12.13 4.40 5.47
C PHE A 55 -11.85 4.65 6.95
N GLU A 56 -11.50 5.88 7.34
CA GLU A 56 -11.30 6.23 8.75
C GLU A 56 -12.57 5.96 9.58
N GLN A 57 -13.73 6.34 9.06
CA GLN A 57 -15.01 6.10 9.72
C GLN A 57 -15.35 4.60 9.79
N ALA A 58 -15.11 3.86 8.70
CA ALA A 58 -15.31 2.42 8.65
C ALA A 58 -14.45 1.67 9.69
N LEU A 59 -13.16 2.02 9.80
CA LEU A 59 -12.25 1.46 10.80
C LEU A 59 -12.77 1.66 12.22
N CYS A 60 -13.30 2.84 12.54
CA CYS A 60 -13.88 3.12 13.87
C CYS A 60 -15.03 2.17 14.21
N VAL A 61 -15.87 1.83 13.22
CA VAL A 61 -17.01 0.93 13.41
C VAL A 61 -16.54 -0.52 13.53
N MET A 62 -15.66 -0.97 12.63
CA MET A 62 -15.11 -2.33 12.63
C MET A 62 -14.38 -2.65 13.93
N LEU A 63 -13.55 -1.73 14.42
CA LEU A 63 -12.85 -1.88 15.69
C LEU A 63 -13.79 -1.97 16.89
N LYS A 64 -14.88 -1.18 16.91
CA LYS A 64 -15.89 -1.22 17.99
C LYS A 64 -16.67 -2.53 18.01
N LYS A 65 -16.95 -3.10 16.84
CA LYS A 65 -17.67 -4.38 16.69
C LYS A 65 -16.77 -5.60 16.89
N GLY A 66 -15.46 -5.42 16.88
CA GLY A 66 -14.49 -6.53 16.90
C GLY A 66 -14.44 -7.27 15.56
N ASP A 67 -14.82 -6.61 14.47
CA ASP A 67 -14.78 -7.18 13.14
C ASP A 67 -13.33 -7.44 12.70
N TYR A 68 -13.13 -8.46 11.87
CA TYR A 68 -11.84 -8.70 11.24
C TYR A 68 -11.56 -7.62 10.18
N ILE A 69 -10.40 -6.95 10.30
CA ILE A 69 -9.94 -5.93 9.35
C ILE A 69 -8.80 -6.56 8.55
N LYS A 70 -9.01 -6.70 7.23
CA LYS A 70 -8.00 -7.26 6.32
C LYS A 70 -6.84 -6.25 6.22
N GLU A 71 -5.64 -6.68 6.57
CA GLU A 71 -4.42 -5.90 6.29
C GLU A 71 -4.14 -5.92 4.79
N PRO A 72 -3.52 -4.87 4.22
CA PRO A 72 -3.16 -4.90 2.81
C PRO A 72 -2.22 -6.07 2.60
N ASP A 73 -2.31 -6.71 1.44
CA ASP A 73 -1.39 -7.77 1.08
C ASP A 73 0.04 -7.18 1.07
N SER A 74 0.74 -7.31 2.20
CA SER A 74 2.08 -6.75 2.45
C SER A 74 3.18 -7.45 1.66
N SER A 75 2.80 -8.14 0.59
CA SER A 75 3.69 -8.95 -0.19
C SER A 75 3.90 -8.32 -1.55
N GLU A 76 4.83 -7.36 -1.60
CA GLU A 76 5.92 -7.67 -2.52
C GLU A 76 6.58 -8.92 -1.92
N ALA A 77 6.10 -10.09 -2.33
CA ALA A 77 6.52 -11.35 -1.73
C ALA A 77 8.04 -11.44 -1.90
N LYS A 78 8.78 -11.49 -0.80
CA LYS A 78 10.23 -11.59 -0.85
C LYS A 78 10.59 -12.97 -1.37
N VAL A 79 10.97 -13.04 -2.63
CA VAL A 79 11.43 -14.29 -3.25
C VAL A 79 12.91 -14.46 -2.92
N ARG A 80 13.26 -15.63 -2.36
CA ARG A 80 14.67 -16.00 -2.20
C ARG A 80 15.23 -16.41 -3.55
N ILE A 81 16.21 -15.66 -4.02
CA ILE A 81 16.98 -15.97 -5.23
C ILE A 81 18.39 -16.44 -4.87
N ASN A 82 18.99 -17.25 -5.73
CA ASN A 82 20.41 -17.61 -5.65
C ASN A 82 21.17 -16.87 -6.76
N ILE A 83 22.21 -16.13 -6.38
CA ILE A 83 23.04 -15.35 -7.30
C ILE A 83 24.53 -15.56 -6.98
N THR A 84 25.40 -15.40 -7.97
CA THR A 84 26.85 -15.43 -7.80
C THR A 84 27.40 -14.02 -7.87
N LEU A 85 28.16 -13.61 -6.84
CA LEU A 85 28.82 -12.31 -6.78
C LEU A 85 30.32 -12.51 -6.52
N PRO A 86 31.20 -11.62 -7.03
CA PRO A 86 32.61 -11.63 -6.67
C PRO A 86 32.81 -11.53 -5.15
N LYS A 87 33.72 -12.34 -4.59
CA LYS A 87 33.99 -12.35 -3.14
C LYS A 87 34.35 -10.95 -2.62
N SER A 88 35.21 -10.23 -3.34
CA SER A 88 35.64 -8.88 -2.99
C SER A 88 34.49 -7.86 -2.99
N LEU A 89 33.46 -8.06 -3.81
CA LEU A 89 32.25 -7.23 -3.79
C LEU A 89 31.40 -7.54 -2.57
N LEU A 90 31.21 -8.82 -2.26
CA LEU A 90 30.43 -9.26 -1.10
C LEU A 90 31.03 -8.73 0.22
N GLU A 91 32.36 -8.81 0.37
CA GLU A 91 33.09 -8.27 1.52
C GLU A 91 32.94 -6.74 1.64
N LYS A 92 32.83 -6.01 0.52
CA LYS A 92 32.57 -4.56 0.54
C LYS A 92 31.14 -4.27 0.96
N ILE A 93 30.16 -5.03 0.47
CA ILE A 93 28.74 -4.90 0.85
C ILE A 93 28.59 -5.12 2.36
N ASP A 94 29.25 -6.14 2.92
CA ASP A 94 29.18 -6.45 4.35
C ASP A 94 29.73 -5.33 5.26
N LYS A 95 30.65 -4.52 4.75
CA LYS A 95 31.20 -3.38 5.49
C LYS A 95 30.25 -2.18 5.54
N VAL A 96 29.35 -2.05 4.56
CA VAL A 96 28.47 -0.89 4.42
C VAL A 96 27.01 -1.20 4.75
N ALA A 97 26.60 -2.47 4.70
CA ALA A 97 25.22 -2.89 4.87
C ALA A 97 25.09 -4.09 5.81
N HIS A 98 24.21 -3.94 6.80
CA HIS A 98 23.81 -5.03 7.69
C HIS A 98 22.86 -6.03 7.00
N ASN A 99 22.17 -5.62 5.93
CA ASN A 99 21.23 -6.46 5.20
C ASN A 99 21.51 -6.42 3.70
N ARG A 100 22.09 -7.50 3.17
CA ARG A 100 22.45 -7.65 1.75
C ARG A 100 21.23 -7.58 0.83
N SER A 101 20.12 -8.22 1.19
CA SER A 101 18.90 -8.19 0.37
C SER A 101 18.35 -6.77 0.23
N LYS A 102 18.33 -6.02 1.34
CA LYS A 102 17.91 -4.61 1.33
C LYS A 102 18.85 -3.77 0.48
N PHE A 103 20.16 -3.91 0.68
CA PHE A 103 21.16 -3.17 -0.10
C PHE A 103 21.02 -3.40 -1.61
N LEU A 104 20.88 -4.66 -2.02
CA LEU A 104 20.71 -5.00 -3.44
C LEU A 104 19.39 -4.46 -4.00
N SER A 105 18.30 -4.52 -3.22
CA SER A 105 17.00 -3.95 -3.61
C SER A 105 17.07 -2.44 -3.79
N ASP A 106 17.64 -1.73 -2.82
CA ASP A 106 17.75 -0.27 -2.82
C ASP A 106 18.67 0.21 -3.98
N CYS A 107 19.74 -0.54 -4.28
CA CYS A 107 20.59 -0.26 -5.45
C CYS A 107 19.87 -0.52 -6.78
N ALA A 108 19.14 -1.63 -6.91
CA ALA A 108 18.41 -1.95 -8.14
C ALA A 108 17.33 -0.90 -8.44
N ALA A 109 16.63 -0.42 -7.41
CA ALA A 109 15.60 0.62 -7.54
C ALA A 109 16.12 1.97 -8.04
N GLN A 110 17.43 2.23 -8.02
CA GLN A 110 18.02 3.45 -8.61
C GLN A 110 18.12 3.39 -10.13
N PHE A 111 18.00 2.19 -10.72
CA PHE A 111 18.18 1.95 -12.16
C PHE A 111 16.93 1.40 -12.84
N LEU A 112 15.83 1.25 -12.09
CA LEU A 112 14.50 0.89 -12.58
C LEU A 112 13.61 2.14 -12.51
#